data_AF-A0AAN3U9D5-F1
#
_entry.id   AF-A0AAN3U9D5-F1
#
_cell.length_a   1.000
_cell.length_b   1.000
_cell.length_c   1.000
_cell.angle_alpha   90.00
_cell.angle_beta   90.00
_cell.angle_gamma   90.00
#
_symmetry.space_group_name_H-M   'P 1'
#
loop_
_entity.id
_entity.type
_entity.pdbx_description
1 polymer ?
#
loop_
_entity_poly.entity_id
_entity_poly.type
_entity_poly.pdbx_seq_one_letter_code
_entity_poly.pdbx_strand_id
1 'polypeptide(L)'
;MDFNTDILESLDNFKAFLDTKPSKELLKAVKNHLDDFMEGAYDNLDPENYEVAFEEDTGISYDEADEDEFEDWFIKNVLCHDDLSEIYKILKSLVKD
;
A
#
# COMPACT_ATOMS: atom_id res chain seq x y z
N MET A 1 -14.43 -5.25 -12.33
CA MET A 1 -13.51 -5.99 -13.21
C MET A 1 -12.60 -6.73 -12.27
N ASP A 2 -12.79 -8.04 -12.13
CA ASP A 2 -11.98 -8.85 -11.23
C ASP A 2 -10.59 -9.08 -11.84
N PHE A 3 -9.55 -8.87 -11.05
CA PHE A 3 -8.18 -9.23 -11.40
C PHE A 3 -7.76 -10.45 -10.58
N ASN A 4 -6.78 -11.21 -11.08
CA ASN A 4 -6.26 -12.33 -10.31
C ASN A 4 -5.41 -11.80 -9.14
N THR A 5 -5.82 -12.07 -7.90
CA THR A 5 -5.07 -11.66 -6.69
C THR A 5 -3.70 -12.33 -6.57
N ASP A 6 -3.45 -13.43 -7.31
CA ASP A 6 -2.12 -14.09 -7.35
C ASP A 6 -1.01 -13.13 -7.80
N ILE A 7 -1.35 -12.07 -8.55
CA ILE A 7 -0.38 -11.05 -8.95
C ILE A 7 0.18 -10.28 -7.77
N LEU A 8 -0.50 -10.30 -6.61
CA LEU A 8 -0.12 -9.61 -5.38
C LEU A 8 0.64 -10.54 -4.40
N GLU A 9 0.76 -11.84 -4.68
CA GLU A 9 1.47 -12.78 -3.80
C GLU A 9 2.98 -12.51 -3.69
N SER A 10 3.57 -11.86 -4.70
CA SER A 10 4.98 -11.47 -4.67
C SER A 10 5.28 -10.33 -5.65
N LEU A 11 6.39 -9.64 -5.42
CA LEU A 11 6.85 -8.56 -6.30
C LEU A 11 7.18 -9.08 -7.71
N ASP A 12 7.72 -10.30 -7.82
CA ASP A 12 8.01 -10.94 -9.11
C ASP A 12 6.73 -11.24 -9.91
N ASN A 13 5.68 -11.76 -9.26
CA ASN A 13 4.39 -11.98 -9.92
C ASN A 13 3.81 -10.67 -10.45
N PHE A 14 3.89 -9.60 -9.65
CA PHE A 14 3.42 -8.29 -10.06
C PHE A 14 4.22 -7.71 -11.22
N LYS A 15 5.55 -7.84 -11.22
CA LYS A 15 6.41 -7.41 -12.33
C LYS A 15 6.10 -8.19 -13.62
N ALA A 16 5.95 -9.51 -13.53
CA ALA A 16 5.54 -10.33 -14.66
C ALA A 16 4.18 -9.90 -15.22
N PHE A 17 3.24 -9.52 -14.34
CA PHE A 17 1.97 -8.93 -14.73
C PHE A 17 2.17 -7.59 -15.48
N LEU A 18 3.03 -6.69 -14.99
CA LEU A 18 3.34 -5.42 -15.69
C LEU A 18 3.96 -5.64 -17.07
N ASP A 19 4.80 -6.66 -17.25
CA ASP A 19 5.37 -7.04 -18.55
C ASP A 19 4.31 -7.44 -19.58
N THR A 20 3.13 -7.91 -19.14
CA THR A 20 1.98 -8.18 -20.02
C THR A 20 1.30 -6.90 -20.55
N LYS A 21 1.75 -5.72 -20.10
CA LYS A 21 1.22 -4.39 -20.44
C LYS A 21 -0.28 -4.28 -20.12
N PRO A 22 -0.66 -4.41 -18.85
CA PRO A 22 -2.05 -4.31 -18.43
C PRO A 22 -2.63 -2.92 -18.75
N SER A 23 -3.94 -2.85 -18.93
CA SER A 23 -4.62 -1.58 -19.19
C SER A 23 -4.56 -0.67 -17.95
N LYS A 24 -4.64 0.66 -18.16
CA LYS A 24 -4.74 1.64 -17.05
C LYS A 24 -5.95 1.36 -16.16
N GLU A 25 -7.06 0.88 -16.72
CA GLU A 25 -8.25 0.47 -15.95
C GLU A 25 -7.96 -0.72 -15.03
N LEU A 26 -7.19 -1.70 -15.49
CA LEU A 26 -6.82 -2.86 -14.66
C LEU A 26 -5.85 -2.44 -13.56
N LEU A 27 -4.85 -1.60 -13.86
CA LEU A 27 -3.95 -1.04 -12.83
C LEU A 27 -4.71 -0.23 -11.78
N LYS A 28 -5.72 0.56 -12.19
CA LYS A 28 -6.63 1.26 -11.28
C LYS A 28 -7.42 0.29 -10.41
N ALA A 29 -7.95 -0.80 -10.97
CA ALA A 29 -8.68 -1.79 -10.19
C ALA A 29 -7.80 -2.47 -9.13
N VAL A 30 -6.54 -2.80 -9.47
CA VAL A 30 -5.58 -3.36 -8.51
C VAL A 30 -5.25 -2.34 -7.41
N LYS A 31 -4.99 -1.08 -7.78
CA LYS A 31 -4.73 -0.01 -6.81
C LYS A 31 -5.91 0.18 -5.86
N ASN A 32 -7.12 0.31 -6.40
CA ASN A 32 -8.33 0.51 -5.60
C ASN A 32 -8.56 -0.65 -4.63
N HIS A 33 -8.28 -1.90 -5.03
CA HIS A 33 -8.39 -3.03 -4.11
C HIS A 33 -7.43 -2.93 -2.91
N LEU A 34 -6.20 -2.45 -3.14
CA LEU A 34 -5.26 -2.20 -2.05
C LEU A 34 -5.66 -0.98 -1.22
N ASP A 35 -6.18 0.08 -1.85
CA ASP A 35 -6.73 1.24 -1.14
C ASP A 35 -7.90 0.82 -0.23
N ASP A 36 -8.87 0.05 -0.75
CA ASP A 36 -10.01 -0.46 0.00
C ASP A 36 -9.56 -1.35 1.17
N PHE A 37 -8.52 -2.16 0.98
CA PHE A 37 -7.93 -2.97 2.05
C PHE A 37 -7.32 -2.09 3.15
N MET A 38 -6.58 -1.05 2.76
CA MET A 38 -5.96 -0.11 3.71
C MET A 38 -7.00 0.76 4.41
N GLU A 39 -8.01 1.27 3.70
CA GLU A 39 -9.13 2.03 4.27
C GLU A 39 -9.90 1.15 5.26
N GLY A 40 -10.18 -0.10 4.90
CA GLY A 40 -10.78 -1.07 5.81
C GLY A 40 -9.93 -1.33 7.05
N ALA A 41 -8.60 -1.40 6.91
CA ALA A 41 -7.72 -1.51 8.07
C ALA A 41 -7.73 -0.22 8.92
N TYR A 42 -7.67 0.95 8.27
CA TYR A 42 -7.70 2.25 8.92
C TYR A 42 -9.00 2.49 9.70
N ASP A 43 -10.16 2.16 9.12
CA ASP A 43 -11.47 2.28 9.78
C ASP A 43 -11.67 1.31 10.96
N ASN A 44 -10.97 0.17 10.94
CA ASN A 44 -11.01 -0.81 12.03
C ASN A 44 -9.96 -0.58 13.12
N LEU A 45 -9.01 0.32 12.89
CA LEU A 45 -7.96 0.68 13.83
C LEU A 45 -8.28 2.03 14.47
N ASP A 46 -8.08 2.13 15.78
CA ASP A 46 -8.17 3.41 16.46
C ASP A 46 -7.01 4.31 16.02
N PRO A 47 -7.26 5.59 15.68
CA PRO A 47 -6.23 6.50 15.25
C PRO A 47 -5.02 6.63 16.16
N GLU A 48 -5.29 6.69 17.47
CA GLU A 48 -4.25 6.84 18.47
C GLU A 48 -3.31 5.61 18.49
N ASN A 49 -3.80 4.43 18.11
CA ASN A 49 -2.99 3.21 18.13
C ASN A 49 -1.89 3.18 17.07
N TYR A 50 -2.15 3.67 15.85
CA TYR A 50 -1.11 3.69 14.82
C TYR A 50 -0.19 4.90 14.95
N GLU A 51 -0.65 6.01 15.51
CA GLU A 51 0.21 7.14 15.88
C GLU A 51 1.24 6.68 16.92
N VAL A 52 0.79 6.07 18.02
CA VAL A 52 1.69 5.52 19.05
C VAL A 52 2.60 4.44 18.49
N ALA A 53 2.07 3.50 17.69
CA ALA A 53 2.90 2.45 17.10
C ALA A 53 3.96 3.00 16.12
N PHE A 54 3.64 4.06 15.38
CA PHE A 54 4.60 4.76 14.54
C PHE A 54 5.72 5.39 15.38
N GLU A 55 5.36 6.12 16.46
CA GLU A 55 6.34 6.74 17.34
C GLU A 55 7.24 5.71 18.04
N GLU A 56 6.67 4.57 18.46
CA GLU A 56 7.42 3.48 19.11
C GLU A 56 8.36 2.76 18.15
N ASP A 57 7.97 2.56 16.89
CA ASP A 57 8.77 1.82 15.90
C ASP A 57 9.86 2.71 15.25
N THR A 58 9.53 3.96 14.95
CA THR A 58 10.43 4.90 14.25
C THR A 58 11.22 5.81 15.18
N GLY A 59 10.71 6.08 16.39
CA GLY A 59 11.25 7.08 17.31
C GLY A 59 10.99 8.54 16.88
N ILE A 60 10.20 8.76 15.83
CA ILE A 60 9.80 10.08 15.32
C ILE A 60 8.42 10.39 15.90
N SER A 61 8.22 11.59 16.44
CA SER A 61 6.87 11.97 16.88
C SER A 61 5.95 12.12 15.68
N TYR A 62 4.72 11.62 15.77
CA TYR A 62 3.74 11.70 14.69
C TYR A 62 3.46 13.15 14.28
N ASP A 63 3.44 14.07 15.25
CA ASP A 63 3.28 15.52 15.01
C ASP A 63 4.49 16.14 14.26
N GLU A 64 5.66 15.50 14.31
CA GLU A 64 6.90 15.96 13.67
C GLU A 64 7.21 15.21 12.36
N ALA A 65 6.50 14.12 12.08
CA ALA A 65 6.70 13.31 10.89
C ALA A 65 6.15 13.99 9.64
N ASP A 66 6.87 13.85 8.52
CA ASP A 66 6.31 14.23 7.23
C ASP A 66 5.18 13.26 6.81
N GLU A 67 4.19 13.75 6.07
CA GLU A 67 3.04 12.93 5.61
C GLU A 67 3.51 11.68 4.84
N ASP A 68 4.54 11.84 4.01
CA ASP A 68 5.14 10.73 3.24
C ASP A 68 5.82 9.69 4.16
N GLU A 69 6.40 10.09 5.30
CA GLU A 69 7.07 9.17 6.24
C GLU A 69 6.07 8.28 6.96
N PHE A 70 5.00 8.89 7.48
CA PHE A 70 3.92 8.15 8.12
C PHE A 70 3.21 7.26 7.09
N GLU A 71 2.93 7.77 5.88
CA GLU A 71 2.27 6.99 4.83
C GLU A 71 3.10 5.75 4.46
N ASP A 72 4.41 5.90 4.26
CA ASP A 72 5.28 4.77 3.92
C ASP A 72 5.36 3.73 5.05
N TRP A 73 5.43 4.17 6.30
CA TRP A 73 5.40 3.27 7.46
C TRP A 73 4.04 2.57 7.58
N PHE A 74 2.95 3.30 7.38
CA PHE A 74 1.59 2.78 7.47
C PHE A 74 1.33 1.72 6.40
N ILE A 75 1.68 2.01 5.13
CA ILE A 75 1.61 1.06 4.02
C ILE A 75 2.40 -0.21 4.34
N LYS A 76 3.60 -0.07 4.91
CA LYS A 76 4.44 -1.21 5.29
C LYS A 76 3.80 -2.08 6.36
N ASN A 77 3.29 -1.48 7.41
CA ASN A 77 2.74 -2.20 8.56
C ASN A 77 1.37 -2.80 8.27
N VAL A 78 0.50 -2.09 7.52
CA VAL A 78 -0.86 -2.55 7.19
C VAL A 78 -0.85 -3.62 6.11
N LEU A 79 -0.10 -3.45 5.02
CA LEU A 79 0.00 -4.48 3.99
C LEU A 79 0.79 -5.69 4.47
N CYS A 80 1.57 -5.54 5.55
CA CYS A 80 2.21 -6.63 6.30
C CYS A 80 3.11 -7.54 5.44
N HIS A 81 3.62 -7.03 4.31
CA HIS A 81 4.51 -7.73 3.41
C HIS A 81 5.32 -6.72 2.59
N ASP A 82 6.66 -6.77 2.65
CA ASP A 82 7.53 -5.83 1.92
C ASP A 82 7.17 -5.78 0.42
N ASP A 83 6.93 -6.93 -0.22
CA ASP A 83 6.51 -6.93 -1.62
C ASP A 83 5.17 -6.23 -1.87
N LEU A 84 4.17 -6.37 -0.99
CA LEU A 84 2.87 -5.71 -1.18
C LEU A 84 3.01 -4.19 -1.07
N SER A 85 3.83 -3.73 -0.14
CA SER A 85 4.16 -2.31 0.01
C SER A 85 4.89 -1.77 -1.22
N GLU A 86 5.87 -2.51 -1.74
CA GLU A 86 6.57 -2.14 -2.98
C GLU A 86 5.62 -2.14 -4.19
N ILE A 87 4.74 -3.15 -4.30
CA ILE A 87 3.70 -3.22 -5.34
C ILE A 87 2.80 -1.99 -5.27
N TYR A 88 2.35 -1.60 -4.07
CA TYR A 88 1.52 -0.43 -3.88
C TYR A 88 2.23 0.86 -4.31
N LYS A 89 3.51 1.03 -3.96
CA LYS A 89 4.32 2.19 -4.39
C LYS A 89 4.46 2.25 -5.90
N ILE A 90 4.71 1.11 -6.56
CA ILE A 90 4.76 1.02 -8.02
C ILE A 90 3.41 1.40 -8.63
N LEU A 91 2.30 0.85 -8.11
CA LEU A 91 0.95 1.18 -8.57
C LEU A 91 0.64 2.66 -8.41
N LYS A 92 0.94 3.26 -7.26
CA LYS A 92 0.78 4.70 -7.00
C LYS A 92 1.56 5.50 -8.04
N SER A 93 2.79 5.11 -8.37
CA SER A 93 3.59 5.78 -9.41
C SER A 93 3.05 5.61 -10.83
N LEU A 94 2.47 4.45 -11.17
CA LEU A 94 1.96 4.16 -12.52
C LEU A 94 0.57 4.73 -12.78
N VAL A 95 -0.26 4.83 -11.73
CA VAL A 95 -1.64 5.29 -11.80
C VAL A 95 -1.74 6.80 -11.56
N LYS A 96 -0.66 7.46 -11.09
CA LYS A 96 -0.54 8.92 -10.97
C LYS A 96 -1.08 9.59 -12.24
N ASP A 97 -2.15 10.36 -12.06
CA ASP A 97 -2.73 11.25 -13.05
C ASP A 97 -1.93 12.57 -13.07
#